data_AF-A0A1B6KNP8-F1
#
_entry.id   AF-A0A1B6KNP8-F1
#
_cell.length_a   1.000
_cell.length_b   1.000
_cell.length_c   1.000
_cell.angle_alpha   90.00
_cell.angle_beta   90.00
_cell.angle_gamma   90.00
#
_symmetry.space_group_name_H-M   'P 1'
#
loop_
_entity.id
_entity.type
_entity.pdbx_description
1 polymer ?
#
loop_
_entity_poly.entity_id
_entity_poly.type
_entity_poly.pdbx_seq_one_letter_code
_entity_poly.pdbx_strand_id
1 'polypeptide(L)'
;EHSDQYLHEQVDAALGAEEMVEQLGLQKLTLEDRLKELEETIADLEALQEVNDQLQEDSRDLEMDLREESDLAHAATREALRQKEAILESLADRELTIVKFRELVNKLQEQNQDLRLQLEKESSNKSSVAQVLPEMLDFKKMFAESKAHARAIDLELRRMEVQQSQQHVQYLAAFMPESFMNRGGDNDAVLVLLLFPRLLWKCEVLLSQLKDKFPSVTAAISSEVLMQGHAVQQYTARCYLAMHLHSLQAILRQFHDGLNSCSPETLLKVGASYPDMAQQERALDGYIDLHKRDQLDENVNSDSLEKCVNYFVTMHPLLLLASGETKVHQGHLVNDLGKALQAACDSIHTDTTTIQALIKVGPEPTDMQLLCQHLSTVSEVASQHLKQIRRRLAIFDSDTLPLPPAMDLPQCCQQLARVTKLTREVAKAALSQVGNSADGEAGVDVAKLSEALASAWERLFDNDNIGPIASIKAAAASVAGTVAQVAQALLDSEPAVQLAKEDKAMPPITVRAQQVKSELEETKALRARLESREADIRELKMSLRSKQEELGELQVRKDLAEKRLANQSREDKMAIEKLERKLEEAQKQM
;
A
#
# COMPACT_ATOMS: atom_id res chain seq x y z
N GLU A 1 -101.20 17.09 36.30
CA GLU A 1 -101.16 17.52 34.89
C GLU A 1 -99.80 18.07 34.48
N HIS A 2 -99.36 19.28 34.87
CA HIS A 2 -98.04 19.79 34.44
C HIS A 2 -96.82 19.04 35.03
N SER A 3 -96.93 18.50 36.25
CA SER A 3 -95.84 17.68 36.83
C SER A 3 -95.73 16.30 36.17
N ASP A 4 -96.84 15.76 35.68
CA ASP A 4 -96.88 14.43 35.07
C ASP A 4 -96.34 14.46 33.63
N GLN A 5 -96.63 15.54 32.89
CA GLN A 5 -96.05 15.77 31.57
C GLN A 5 -94.53 15.95 31.62
N TYR A 6 -94.02 16.69 32.61
CA TYR A 6 -92.58 16.86 32.80
C TYR A 6 -91.88 15.55 33.23
N LEU A 7 -92.54 14.73 34.06
CA LEU A 7 -92.03 13.40 34.40
C LEU A 7 -92.03 12.47 33.17
N HIS A 8 -93.06 12.54 32.33
CA HIS A 8 -93.12 11.77 31.08
C HIS A 8 -92.01 12.19 30.10
N GLU A 9 -91.78 13.48 29.90
CA GLU A 9 -90.66 13.95 29.07
C GLU A 9 -89.29 13.53 29.63
N GLN A 10 -89.11 13.54 30.96
CA GLN A 10 -87.86 13.04 31.57
C GLN A 10 -87.70 11.52 31.41
N VAL A 11 -88.78 10.74 31.50
CA VAL A 11 -88.74 9.30 31.27
C VAL A 11 -88.47 8.98 29.80
N ASP A 12 -89.10 9.70 28.86
CA ASP A 12 -88.87 9.53 27.42
C ASP A 12 -87.44 9.94 27.02
N ALA A 13 -86.90 11.01 27.62
CA ALA A 13 -85.49 11.40 27.42
C ALA A 13 -84.51 10.40 28.05
N ALA A 14 -84.86 9.81 29.21
CA ALA A 14 -84.07 8.77 29.85
C ALA A 14 -84.09 7.46 29.05
N LEU A 15 -85.25 7.08 28.50
CA LEU A 15 -85.40 5.92 27.60
C LEU A 15 -84.62 6.13 26.30
N GLY A 16 -84.68 7.32 25.69
CA GLY A 16 -83.88 7.64 24.50
C GLY A 16 -82.37 7.67 24.77
N ALA A 17 -81.95 8.08 25.98
CA ALA A 17 -80.55 7.99 26.41
C ALA A 17 -80.13 6.53 26.67
N GLU A 18 -81.01 5.69 27.22
CA GLU A 18 -80.78 4.26 27.43
C GLU A 18 -80.65 3.52 26.09
N GLU A 19 -81.56 3.76 25.13
CA GLU A 19 -81.49 3.23 23.77
C GLU A 19 -80.20 3.66 23.05
N MET A 20 -79.77 4.93 23.23
CA MET A 20 -78.52 5.42 22.66
C MET A 20 -77.30 4.72 23.30
N VAL A 21 -77.31 4.52 24.62
CA VAL A 21 -76.24 3.79 25.32
C VAL A 21 -76.20 2.32 24.89
N GLU A 22 -77.35 1.68 24.67
CA GLU A 22 -77.42 0.31 24.15
C GLU A 22 -76.88 0.23 22.71
N GLN A 23 -77.27 1.16 21.83
CA GLN A 23 -76.73 1.25 20.46
C GLN A 23 -75.21 1.51 20.45
N LEU A 24 -74.72 2.42 21.29
CA LEU A 24 -73.29 2.69 21.44
C LEU A 24 -72.55 1.48 22.02
N GLY A 25 -73.17 0.74 22.94
CA GLY A 25 -72.63 -0.50 23.50
C GLY A 25 -72.48 -1.59 22.44
N LEU A 26 -73.50 -1.79 21.60
CA LEU A 26 -73.46 -2.72 20.47
C LEU A 26 -72.42 -2.32 19.41
N GLN A 27 -72.34 -1.02 19.08
CA GLN A 27 -71.32 -0.51 18.17
C GLN A 27 -69.91 -0.70 18.73
N LYS A 28 -69.73 -0.43 20.04
CA LYS A 28 -68.46 -0.65 20.73
C LYS A 28 -68.06 -2.13 20.69
N LEU A 29 -68.97 -3.04 21.00
CA LEU A 29 -68.71 -4.48 20.93
C LEU A 29 -68.29 -4.90 19.52
N THR A 30 -68.99 -4.41 18.50
CA THR A 30 -68.67 -4.69 17.09
C THR A 30 -67.29 -4.16 16.69
N LEU A 31 -66.91 -2.97 17.19
CA LEU A 31 -65.58 -2.40 16.97
C LEU A 31 -64.49 -3.17 17.72
N GLU A 32 -64.76 -3.64 18.95
CA GLU A 32 -63.83 -4.47 19.72
C GLU A 32 -63.58 -5.82 19.06
N ASP A 33 -64.61 -6.47 18.50
CA ASP A 33 -64.45 -7.72 17.77
C ASP A 33 -63.66 -7.50 16.46
N ARG A 34 -63.93 -6.41 15.75
CA ARG A 34 -63.17 -6.06 14.55
C ARG A 34 -61.71 -5.67 14.85
N LEU A 35 -61.46 -5.06 16.02
CA LEU A 35 -60.10 -4.78 16.47
C LEU A 35 -59.34 -6.08 16.75
N LYS A 36 -59.96 -7.06 17.43
CA LYS A 36 -59.33 -8.36 17.67
C LYS A 36 -59.04 -9.10 16.37
N GLU A 37 -59.98 -9.11 15.42
CA GLU A 37 -59.75 -9.70 14.10
C GLU A 37 -58.57 -9.03 13.39
N LEU A 38 -58.49 -7.70 13.44
CA LEU A 38 -57.37 -6.96 12.84
C LEU A 38 -56.04 -7.26 13.55
N GLU A 39 -56.01 -7.32 14.88
CA GLU A 39 -54.83 -7.68 15.66
C GLU A 39 -54.33 -9.10 15.32
N GLU A 40 -55.24 -10.07 15.18
CA GLU A 40 -54.90 -11.44 14.75
C GLU A 40 -54.33 -11.45 13.33
N THR A 41 -54.94 -10.71 12.39
CA THR A 41 -54.40 -10.61 11.03
C THR A 41 -53.04 -9.92 10.98
N ILE A 42 -52.78 -8.94 11.85
CA ILE A 42 -51.48 -8.29 11.94
C ILE A 42 -50.43 -9.29 12.44
N ALA A 43 -50.74 -10.06 13.49
CA ALA A 43 -49.83 -11.08 14.01
C ALA A 43 -49.50 -12.15 12.94
N ASP A 44 -50.49 -12.59 12.16
CA ASP A 44 -50.26 -13.54 11.06
C ASP A 44 -49.38 -12.93 9.94
N LEU A 45 -49.60 -11.64 9.62
CA LEU A 45 -48.79 -10.93 8.63
C LEU A 45 -47.34 -10.72 9.11
N GLU A 46 -47.14 -10.42 10.39
CA GLU A 46 -45.82 -10.29 11.01
C GLU A 46 -45.07 -11.64 10.98
N ALA A 47 -45.76 -12.75 11.30
CA ALA A 47 -45.18 -14.09 11.19
C ALA A 47 -44.82 -14.46 9.74
N LEU A 48 -45.66 -14.11 8.77
CA LEU A 48 -45.35 -14.29 7.35
C LEU A 48 -44.17 -13.43 6.90
N GLN A 49 -44.04 -12.22 7.44
CA GLN A 49 -42.91 -11.35 7.17
C GLN A 49 -41.61 -11.94 7.73
N GLU A 50 -41.61 -12.42 8.97
CA GLU A 50 -40.44 -13.08 9.59
C GLU A 50 -39.97 -14.29 8.77
N VAL A 51 -40.91 -15.13 8.31
CA VAL A 51 -40.59 -16.28 7.44
C VAL A 51 -40.05 -15.82 6.09
N ASN A 52 -40.58 -14.75 5.51
CA ASN A 52 -40.09 -14.20 4.24
C ASN A 52 -38.69 -13.60 4.39
N ASP A 53 -38.41 -12.92 5.50
CA ASP A 53 -37.09 -12.37 5.81
C ASP A 53 -36.06 -13.50 5.97
N GLN A 54 -36.40 -14.56 6.71
CA GLN A 54 -35.56 -15.75 6.80
C GLN A 54 -35.31 -16.41 5.43
N LEU A 55 -36.34 -16.52 4.59
CA LEU A 55 -36.19 -17.11 3.26
C LEU A 55 -35.33 -16.24 2.32
N GLN A 56 -35.36 -14.92 2.49
CA GLN A 56 -34.48 -14.01 1.76
C GLN A 56 -33.02 -14.12 2.24
N GLU A 57 -32.81 -14.31 3.54
CA GLU A 57 -31.48 -14.57 4.10
C GLU A 57 -30.93 -15.91 3.57
N ASP A 58 -31.69 -17.00 3.68
CA ASP A 58 -31.31 -18.31 3.17
C ASP A 58 -31.02 -18.27 1.65
N SER A 59 -31.80 -17.51 0.89
CA SER A 59 -31.58 -17.33 -0.54
C SER A 59 -30.30 -16.54 -0.85
N ARG A 60 -29.94 -15.56 -0.01
CA ARG A 60 -28.69 -14.79 -0.17
C ARG A 60 -27.48 -15.64 0.20
N ASP A 61 -27.56 -16.42 1.26
CA ASP A 61 -26.51 -17.34 1.69
C ASP A 61 -26.26 -18.40 0.61
N LEU A 62 -27.32 -19.00 0.07
CA LEU A 62 -27.20 -19.94 -1.05
C LEU A 62 -26.61 -19.28 -2.31
N GLU A 63 -26.99 -18.04 -2.62
CA GLU A 63 -26.39 -17.31 -3.75
C GLU A 63 -24.89 -17.07 -3.53
N MET A 64 -24.49 -16.74 -2.31
CA MET A 64 -23.09 -16.57 -1.94
C MET A 64 -22.31 -17.88 -2.07
N ASP A 65 -22.83 -18.98 -1.53
CA ASP A 65 -22.22 -20.31 -1.64
C ASP A 65 -22.02 -20.71 -3.12
N LEU A 66 -23.03 -20.49 -3.96
CA LEU A 66 -22.94 -20.77 -5.40
C LEU A 66 -21.92 -19.88 -6.12
N ARG A 67 -21.74 -18.62 -5.69
CA ARG A 67 -20.69 -17.74 -6.22
C ARG A 67 -19.31 -18.22 -5.79
N GLU A 68 -19.13 -18.65 -4.54
CA GLU A 68 -17.88 -19.25 -4.07
C GLU A 68 -17.54 -20.54 -4.83
N GLU A 69 -18.51 -21.42 -5.03
CA GLU A 69 -18.34 -22.63 -5.86
C GLU A 69 -17.96 -22.29 -7.29
N SER A 70 -18.58 -21.26 -7.88
CA SER A 70 -18.24 -20.75 -9.21
C SER A 70 -16.79 -20.23 -9.28
N ASP A 71 -16.36 -19.45 -8.29
CA ASP A 71 -15.00 -18.92 -8.21
C ASP A 71 -13.96 -20.03 -8.01
N LEU A 72 -14.26 -21.03 -7.17
CA LEU A 72 -13.45 -22.23 -7.00
C LEU A 72 -13.37 -23.04 -8.30
N ALA A 73 -14.48 -23.25 -8.99
CA ALA A 73 -14.53 -23.94 -10.28
C ALA A 73 -13.75 -23.19 -11.36
N HIS A 74 -13.84 -21.85 -11.40
CA HIS A 74 -13.06 -21.02 -12.31
C HIS A 74 -11.57 -21.03 -11.98
N ALA A 75 -11.19 -21.02 -10.69
CA ALA A 75 -9.80 -21.17 -10.26
C ALA A 75 -9.23 -22.54 -10.65
N ALA A 76 -9.98 -23.61 -10.40
CA ALA A 76 -9.63 -24.97 -10.82
C ALA A 76 -9.49 -25.08 -12.34
N THR A 77 -10.36 -24.41 -13.11
CA THR A 77 -10.29 -24.36 -14.58
C THR A 77 -9.02 -23.63 -15.05
N ARG A 78 -8.70 -22.47 -14.46
CA ARG A 78 -7.47 -21.73 -14.79
C ARG A 78 -6.21 -22.55 -14.46
N GLU A 79 -6.22 -23.25 -13.34
CA GLU A 79 -5.11 -24.12 -12.94
C GLU A 79 -4.98 -25.34 -13.88
N ALA A 80 -6.09 -26.00 -14.22
CA ALA A 80 -6.10 -27.09 -15.18
C ALA A 80 -5.63 -26.63 -16.58
N LEU A 81 -5.97 -25.41 -17.02
CA LEU A 81 -5.46 -24.82 -18.26
C LEU A 81 -3.94 -24.60 -18.20
N ARG A 82 -3.41 -24.06 -17.10
CA ARG A 82 -1.96 -23.93 -16.90
C ARG A 82 -1.25 -25.27 -16.91
N GLN A 83 -1.82 -26.28 -16.23
CA GLN A 83 -1.26 -27.64 -16.23
C GLN A 83 -1.29 -28.25 -17.63
N LYS A 84 -2.39 -28.06 -18.38
CA LYS A 84 -2.49 -28.48 -19.78
C LYS A 84 -1.42 -27.81 -20.64
N GLU A 85 -1.23 -26.50 -20.52
CA GLU A 85 -0.20 -25.76 -21.26
C GLU A 85 1.21 -26.29 -20.92
N ALA A 86 1.50 -26.53 -19.64
CA ALA A 86 2.77 -27.12 -19.21
C ALA A 86 2.98 -28.55 -19.76
N ILE A 87 1.93 -29.37 -19.80
CA ILE A 87 1.99 -30.72 -20.39
C ILE A 87 2.19 -30.64 -21.90
N LEU A 88 1.52 -29.71 -22.61
CA LEU A 88 1.68 -29.52 -24.05
C LEU A 88 3.09 -29.04 -24.40
N GLU A 89 3.64 -28.11 -23.64
CA GLU A 89 5.04 -27.69 -23.78
C GLU A 89 5.99 -28.88 -23.54
N SER A 90 5.75 -29.65 -22.48
CA SER A 90 6.53 -30.86 -22.18
C SER A 90 6.37 -31.95 -23.25
N LEU A 91 5.22 -32.03 -23.92
CA LEU A 91 4.99 -32.96 -25.02
C LEU A 91 5.76 -32.48 -26.26
N ALA A 92 5.71 -31.20 -26.60
CA ALA A 92 6.47 -30.62 -27.71
C ALA A 92 7.98 -30.84 -27.52
N ASP A 93 8.49 -30.69 -26.30
CA ASP A 93 9.88 -31.01 -25.95
C ASP A 93 10.20 -32.50 -26.17
N ARG A 94 9.29 -33.40 -25.74
CA ARG A 94 9.45 -34.84 -25.97
C ARG A 94 9.39 -35.19 -27.44
N GLU A 95 8.51 -34.58 -28.23
CA GLU A 95 8.42 -34.77 -29.67
C GLU A 95 9.71 -34.33 -30.37
N LEU A 96 10.25 -33.16 -30.01
CA LEU A 96 11.55 -32.71 -30.49
C LEU A 96 12.67 -33.68 -30.10
N THR A 97 12.61 -34.21 -28.89
CA THR A 97 13.55 -35.23 -28.40
C THR A 97 13.44 -36.52 -29.20
N ILE A 98 12.23 -36.96 -29.54
CA ILE A 98 11.99 -38.13 -30.39
C ILE A 98 12.57 -37.90 -31.80
N VAL A 99 12.41 -36.70 -32.37
CA VAL A 99 13.01 -36.35 -33.67
C VAL A 99 14.53 -36.46 -33.59
N LYS A 100 15.15 -35.89 -32.55
CA LYS A 100 16.61 -35.99 -32.32
C LYS A 100 17.06 -37.43 -32.09
N PHE A 101 16.28 -38.25 -31.38
CA PHE A 101 16.58 -39.68 -31.23
C PHE A 101 16.46 -40.43 -32.55
N ARG A 102 15.49 -40.10 -33.40
CA ARG A 102 15.39 -40.69 -34.75
C ARG A 102 16.58 -40.31 -35.61
N GLU A 103 16.99 -39.04 -35.60
CA GLU A 103 18.21 -38.58 -36.27
C GLU A 103 19.46 -39.28 -35.72
N LEU A 104 19.54 -39.48 -34.40
CA LEU A 104 20.62 -40.20 -33.75
C LEU A 104 20.63 -41.67 -34.15
N VAL A 105 19.49 -42.35 -34.15
CA VAL A 105 19.39 -43.75 -34.58
C VAL A 105 19.78 -43.87 -36.04
N ASN A 106 19.38 -42.95 -36.91
CA ASN A 106 19.82 -42.92 -38.30
C ASN A 106 21.34 -42.72 -38.40
N LYS A 107 21.92 -41.78 -37.64
CA LYS A 107 23.38 -41.58 -37.57
C LYS A 107 24.11 -42.80 -37.03
N LEU A 108 23.59 -43.46 -36.00
CA LEU A 108 24.17 -44.68 -35.42
C LEU A 108 24.03 -45.87 -36.37
N GLN A 109 22.97 -45.91 -37.19
CA GLN A 109 22.81 -46.90 -38.26
C GLN A 109 23.80 -46.65 -39.38
N GLU A 110 23.97 -45.41 -39.84
CA GLU A 110 25.01 -45.01 -40.80
C GLU A 110 26.40 -45.30 -40.26
N GLN A 111 26.70 -44.91 -39.01
CA GLN A 111 27.96 -45.21 -38.35
C GLN A 111 28.15 -46.70 -38.11
N ASN A 112 27.13 -47.48 -37.80
CA ASN A 112 27.26 -48.94 -37.72
C ASN A 112 27.52 -49.55 -39.10
N GLN A 113 26.92 -49.00 -40.14
CA GLN A 113 27.15 -49.44 -41.50
C GLN A 113 28.58 -49.10 -41.93
N ASP A 114 29.05 -47.89 -41.64
CA ASP A 114 30.43 -47.45 -41.83
C ASP A 114 31.41 -48.22 -40.95
N LEU A 115 31.07 -48.49 -39.68
CA LEU A 115 31.87 -49.32 -38.76
C LEU A 115 31.89 -50.77 -39.19
N ARG A 116 30.84 -51.30 -39.82
CA ARG A 116 30.86 -52.64 -40.44
C ARG A 116 31.75 -52.65 -41.68
N LEU A 117 31.67 -51.62 -42.52
CA LEU A 117 32.57 -51.42 -43.66
C LEU A 117 34.03 -51.16 -43.20
N GLN A 118 34.20 -50.52 -42.05
CA GLN A 118 35.49 -50.29 -41.40
C GLN A 118 35.97 -51.53 -40.65
N LEU A 119 35.12 -52.35 -40.02
CA LEU A 119 35.46 -53.66 -39.41
C LEU A 119 35.80 -54.70 -40.47
N GLU A 120 35.18 -54.64 -41.64
CA GLU A 120 35.62 -55.37 -42.82
C GLU A 120 37.01 -54.88 -43.29
N LYS A 121 37.36 -53.61 -43.06
CA LYS A 121 38.71 -53.04 -43.27
C LYS A 121 39.68 -53.20 -42.08
N GLU A 122 39.17 -53.36 -40.86
CA GLU A 122 39.84 -53.33 -39.54
C GLU A 122 39.57 -54.61 -38.75
N SER A 123 39.47 -55.74 -39.46
CA SER A 123 39.89 -57.04 -38.94
C SER A 123 41.35 -57.01 -38.40
N SER A 124 42.06 -55.89 -38.54
CA SER A 124 43.19 -55.49 -37.73
C SER A 124 42.78 -54.49 -36.62
N ASN A 125 42.77 -55.01 -35.39
CA ASN A 125 42.89 -54.31 -34.11
C ASN A 125 41.62 -53.79 -33.42
N LYS A 126 41.35 -54.45 -32.29
CA LYS A 126 40.34 -54.16 -31.26
C LYS A 126 40.78 -52.98 -30.38
N SER A 127 39.85 -52.07 -30.06
CA SER A 127 39.40 -51.74 -28.68
C SER A 127 38.82 -50.33 -28.57
N SER A 128 37.55 -50.19 -28.13
CA SER A 128 37.11 -49.12 -27.21
C SER A 128 35.60 -49.18 -26.93
N VAL A 129 35.18 -49.87 -25.88
CA VAL A 129 33.78 -49.88 -25.37
C VAL A 129 33.72 -49.06 -24.07
N ALA A 130 34.04 -47.76 -24.14
CA ALA A 130 34.12 -46.91 -22.94
C ALA A 130 33.48 -45.51 -23.09
N GLN A 131 32.58 -45.28 -24.06
CA GLN A 131 32.10 -43.93 -24.41
C GLN A 131 30.62 -43.60 -24.12
N VAL A 132 29.81 -44.48 -23.49
CA VAL A 132 28.33 -44.30 -23.45
C VAL A 132 27.80 -43.54 -22.21
N LEU A 133 28.55 -43.43 -21.10
CA LEU A 133 28.11 -42.66 -19.92
C LEU A 133 28.15 -41.12 -20.04
N PRO A 134 29.06 -40.49 -20.82
CA PRO A 134 29.11 -39.04 -21.00
C PRO A 134 27.88 -38.44 -21.73
N GLU A 135 27.22 -39.19 -22.62
CA GLU A 135 26.17 -38.65 -23.49
C GLU A 135 24.88 -38.25 -22.75
N MET A 136 24.45 -39.02 -21.73
CA MET A 136 23.23 -38.68 -20.96
C MET A 136 23.36 -37.43 -20.08
N LEU A 137 24.57 -37.15 -19.58
CA LEU A 137 24.87 -35.91 -18.86
C LEU A 137 24.91 -34.73 -19.83
N ASP A 138 25.38 -34.94 -21.06
CA ASP A 138 25.42 -33.94 -22.12
C ASP A 138 24.01 -33.53 -22.59
N PHE A 139 23.02 -34.44 -22.59
CA PHE A 139 21.63 -34.10 -22.96
C PHE A 139 20.92 -33.21 -21.94
N LYS A 140 21.05 -33.48 -20.63
CA LYS A 140 20.50 -32.60 -19.58
C LYS A 140 21.17 -31.22 -19.59
N LYS A 141 22.47 -31.20 -19.86
CA LYS A 141 23.25 -29.98 -20.02
C LYS A 141 22.78 -29.18 -21.24
N MET A 142 22.63 -29.81 -22.41
CA MET A 142 22.09 -29.19 -23.62
C MET A 142 20.67 -28.64 -23.45
N PHE A 143 19.78 -29.33 -22.73
CA PHE A 143 18.42 -28.81 -22.45
C PHE A 143 18.45 -27.59 -21.51
N ALA A 144 19.25 -27.65 -20.45
CA ALA A 144 19.46 -26.52 -19.55
C ALA A 144 20.09 -25.33 -20.28
N GLU A 145 21.04 -25.58 -21.18
CA GLU A 145 21.68 -24.58 -22.04
C GLU A 145 20.69 -23.96 -23.03
N SER A 146 19.84 -24.76 -23.69
CA SER A 146 18.81 -24.24 -24.61
C SER A 146 17.78 -23.38 -23.89
N LYS A 147 17.33 -23.79 -22.69
CA LYS A 147 16.39 -23.01 -21.86
C LYS A 147 17.05 -21.74 -21.32
N ALA A 148 18.32 -21.81 -20.93
CA ALA A 148 19.10 -20.65 -20.53
C ALA A 148 19.30 -19.68 -21.70
N HIS A 149 19.53 -20.20 -22.91
CA HIS A 149 19.68 -19.40 -24.13
C HIS A 149 18.37 -18.68 -24.50
N ALA A 150 17.22 -19.36 -24.45
CA ALA A 150 15.92 -18.72 -24.66
C ALA A 150 15.67 -17.60 -23.63
N ARG A 151 15.93 -17.87 -22.34
CA ARG A 151 15.83 -16.86 -21.28
C ARG A 151 16.80 -15.70 -21.47
N ALA A 152 18.01 -15.96 -21.98
CA ALA A 152 19.00 -14.92 -22.27
C ALA A 152 18.49 -13.98 -23.37
N ILE A 153 17.92 -14.52 -24.45
CA ILE A 153 17.29 -13.73 -25.51
C ILE A 153 16.14 -12.88 -24.94
N ASP A 154 15.24 -13.49 -24.15
CA ASP A 154 14.13 -12.75 -23.54
C ASP A 154 14.61 -11.61 -22.63
N LEU A 155 15.68 -11.83 -21.87
CA LEU A 155 16.31 -10.81 -21.04
C LEU A 155 16.95 -9.70 -21.88
N GLU A 156 17.55 -10.01 -23.03
CA GLU A 156 18.07 -9.00 -23.95
C GLU A 156 16.95 -8.16 -24.59
N LEU A 157 15.84 -8.79 -24.99
CA LEU A 157 14.67 -8.08 -25.52
C LEU A 157 14.08 -7.15 -24.46
N ARG A 158 13.89 -7.64 -23.23
CA ARG A 158 13.42 -6.81 -22.11
C ARG A 158 14.39 -5.68 -21.79
N ARG A 159 15.71 -5.93 -21.87
CA ARG A 159 16.73 -4.89 -21.67
C ARG A 159 16.60 -3.78 -22.71
N MET A 160 16.38 -4.14 -23.98
CA MET A 160 16.13 -3.18 -25.05
C MET A 160 14.84 -2.38 -24.80
N GLU A 161 13.74 -3.03 -24.42
CA GLU A 161 12.47 -2.35 -24.08
C GLU A 161 12.62 -1.37 -22.90
N VAL A 162 13.38 -1.75 -21.87
CA VAL A 162 13.69 -0.88 -20.73
C VAL A 162 14.54 0.31 -21.18
N GLN A 163 15.55 0.10 -22.03
CA GLN A 163 16.35 1.20 -22.58
C GLN A 163 15.52 2.16 -23.43
N GLN A 164 14.64 1.64 -24.28
CA GLN A 164 13.74 2.45 -25.09
C GLN A 164 12.77 3.26 -24.21
N SER A 165 12.20 2.63 -23.18
CA SER A 165 11.30 3.30 -22.23
C SER A 165 12.02 4.41 -21.45
N GLN A 166 13.27 4.16 -21.03
CA GLN A 166 14.10 5.18 -20.37
C GLN A 166 14.40 6.36 -21.29
N GLN A 167 14.75 6.11 -22.56
CA GLN A 167 14.97 7.18 -23.55
C GLN A 167 13.68 7.96 -23.83
N HIS A 168 12.54 7.27 -23.94
CA HIS A 168 11.25 7.92 -24.12
C HIS A 168 10.93 8.86 -22.96
N VAL A 169 11.12 8.43 -21.70
CA VAL A 169 10.95 9.28 -20.52
C VAL A 169 11.92 10.46 -20.52
N GLN A 170 13.19 10.26 -20.90
CA GLN A 170 14.16 11.35 -21.02
C GLN A 170 13.75 12.39 -22.06
N TYR A 171 13.24 11.96 -23.22
CA TYR A 171 12.76 12.88 -24.25
C TYR A 171 11.51 13.63 -23.80
N LEU A 172 10.54 12.97 -23.17
CA LEU A 172 9.37 13.65 -22.61
C LEU A 172 9.76 14.66 -21.52
N ALA A 173 10.66 14.27 -20.62
CA ALA A 173 11.20 15.13 -19.57
C ALA A 173 11.88 16.39 -20.13
N ALA A 174 12.51 16.31 -21.30
CA ALA A 174 13.14 17.46 -21.95
C ALA A 174 12.15 18.54 -22.44
N PHE A 175 10.86 18.21 -22.61
CA PHE A 175 9.81 19.18 -22.91
C PHE A 175 9.20 19.82 -21.67
N MET A 176 9.52 19.31 -20.47
CA MET A 176 8.96 19.81 -19.23
C MET A 176 9.71 21.08 -18.77
N PRO A 177 9.01 22.06 -18.16
CA PRO A 177 9.64 23.28 -17.67
C PRO A 177 10.59 22.98 -16.49
N GLU A 178 11.56 23.86 -16.21
CA GLU A 178 12.48 23.70 -15.07
C GLU A 178 11.74 23.57 -13.72
N SER A 179 10.57 24.21 -13.58
CA SER A 179 9.72 24.09 -12.39
C SER A 179 9.26 22.65 -12.11
N PHE A 180 9.11 21.83 -13.14
CA PHE A 180 8.79 20.40 -13.01
C PHE A 180 9.94 19.63 -12.33
N MET A 181 11.18 20.01 -12.64
CA MET A 181 12.41 19.34 -12.19
C MET A 181 12.95 19.86 -10.86
N ASN A 182 12.42 20.98 -10.35
CA ASN A 182 12.82 21.52 -9.06
C ASN A 182 12.54 20.54 -7.92
N ARG A 183 13.30 20.64 -6.83
CA ARG A 183 13.07 19.83 -5.62
C ARG A 183 11.66 20.09 -5.09
N GLY A 184 10.89 19.01 -4.89
CA GLY A 184 9.48 19.09 -4.52
C GLY A 184 8.54 19.51 -5.65
N GLY A 185 9.04 19.56 -6.88
CA GLY A 185 8.25 19.72 -8.09
C GLY A 185 7.54 18.43 -8.49
N ASP A 186 6.80 18.52 -9.59
CA ASP A 186 5.98 17.42 -10.10
C ASP A 186 6.80 16.16 -10.46
N ASN A 187 8.08 16.30 -10.85
CA ASN A 187 8.97 15.16 -11.08
C ASN A 187 9.16 14.30 -9.82
N ASP A 188 9.46 14.94 -8.69
CA ASP A 188 9.67 14.23 -7.43
C ASP A 188 8.38 13.52 -6.97
N ALA A 189 7.21 14.14 -7.20
CA ALA A 189 5.91 13.50 -6.94
C ALA A 189 5.71 12.23 -7.78
N VAL A 190 6.04 12.26 -9.08
CA VAL A 190 6.02 11.07 -9.94
C VAL A 190 6.96 9.99 -9.41
N LEU A 191 8.17 10.37 -9.00
CA LEU A 191 9.15 9.41 -8.49
C LEU A 191 8.71 8.76 -7.17
N VAL A 192 8.06 9.51 -6.27
CA VAL A 192 7.47 8.97 -5.03
C VAL A 192 6.35 7.98 -5.32
N LEU A 193 5.46 8.30 -6.27
CA LEU A 193 4.38 7.38 -6.67
C LEU A 193 4.91 6.04 -7.20
N LEU A 194 6.07 6.05 -7.86
CA LEU A 194 6.75 4.85 -8.34
C LEU A 194 7.58 4.14 -7.27
N LEU A 195 8.07 4.86 -6.26
CA LEU A 195 8.91 4.32 -5.20
C LEU A 195 8.15 3.31 -4.33
N PHE A 196 6.94 3.63 -3.88
CA PHE A 196 6.21 2.76 -2.94
C PHE A 196 5.82 1.39 -3.53
N PRO A 197 5.24 1.30 -4.75
CA PRO A 197 5.03 0.01 -5.42
C PRO A 197 6.34 -0.76 -5.64
N ARG A 198 7.42 -0.07 -5.98
CA ARG A 198 8.75 -0.69 -6.16
C ARG A 198 9.28 -1.29 -4.87
N LEU A 199 9.17 -0.58 -3.74
CA LEU A 199 9.58 -1.08 -2.43
C LEU A 199 8.70 -2.26 -1.97
N LEU A 200 7.38 -2.18 -2.18
CA LEU A 200 6.46 -3.29 -1.91
C LEU A 200 6.86 -4.55 -2.68
N TRP A 201 7.15 -4.40 -3.98
CA TRP A 201 7.59 -5.51 -4.82
C TRP A 201 8.92 -6.11 -4.35
N LYS A 202 9.89 -5.27 -3.94
CA LYS A 202 11.15 -5.75 -3.36
C LYS A 202 10.93 -6.55 -2.07
N CYS A 203 10.02 -6.11 -1.21
CA CYS A 203 9.63 -6.89 -0.02
C CYS A 203 9.03 -8.25 -0.41
N GLU A 204 8.15 -8.30 -1.41
CA GLU A 204 7.53 -9.56 -1.88
C GLU A 204 8.56 -10.53 -2.48
N VAL A 205 9.49 -10.03 -3.27
CA VAL A 205 10.60 -10.83 -3.80
C VAL A 205 11.42 -11.42 -2.65
N LEU A 206 11.84 -10.61 -1.68
CA LEU A 206 12.61 -11.09 -0.53
C LEU A 206 11.83 -12.12 0.30
N LEU A 207 10.54 -11.89 0.57
CA LEU A 207 9.68 -12.84 1.29
C LEU A 207 9.58 -14.18 0.57
N SER A 208 9.37 -14.16 -0.75
CA SER A 208 9.33 -15.39 -1.57
C SER A 208 10.66 -16.12 -1.53
N GLN A 209 11.77 -15.40 -1.75
CA GLN A 209 13.10 -16.00 -1.79
C GLN A 209 13.53 -16.56 -0.42
N LEU A 210 13.18 -15.89 0.67
CA LEU A 210 13.42 -16.37 2.04
C LEU A 210 12.63 -17.64 2.34
N LYS A 211 11.37 -17.73 1.88
CA LYS A 211 10.53 -18.92 2.04
C LYS A 211 11.10 -20.13 1.32
N ASP A 212 11.60 -19.93 0.11
CA ASP A 212 12.20 -21.00 -0.70
C ASP A 212 13.56 -21.43 -0.16
N LYS A 213 14.39 -20.47 0.31
CA LYS A 213 15.72 -20.75 0.86
C LYS A 213 15.67 -21.42 2.23
N PHE A 214 14.74 -21.00 3.09
CA PHE A 214 14.62 -21.47 4.47
C PHE A 214 13.24 -22.09 4.72
N PRO A 215 13.07 -23.41 4.49
CA PRO A 215 11.78 -24.08 4.63
C PRO A 215 11.33 -24.15 6.11
N SER A 216 10.04 -24.40 6.31
CA SER A 216 9.49 -24.57 7.65
C SER A 216 9.98 -25.87 8.32
N VAL A 217 10.25 -25.81 9.62
CA VAL A 217 10.64 -26.99 10.41
C VAL A 217 9.38 -27.81 10.73
N THR A 218 9.30 -29.02 10.18
CA THR A 218 8.18 -29.95 10.42
C THR A 218 8.50 -31.04 11.45
N ALA A 219 9.78 -31.26 11.75
CA ALA A 219 10.22 -32.21 12.76
C ALA A 219 10.12 -31.60 14.16
N ALA A 220 9.91 -32.43 15.18
CA ALA A 220 9.98 -31.99 16.56
C ALA A 220 11.39 -31.44 16.85
N ILE A 221 11.45 -30.23 17.43
CA ILE A 221 12.72 -29.61 17.81
C ILE A 221 13.28 -30.36 19.02
N SER A 222 14.32 -31.15 18.79
CA SER A 222 15.06 -31.87 19.82
C SER A 222 16.52 -31.41 19.85
N SER A 223 17.22 -31.69 20.96
CA SER A 223 18.65 -31.40 21.08
C SER A 223 19.46 -32.01 19.91
N GLU A 224 19.12 -33.23 19.50
CA GLU A 224 19.79 -33.91 18.37
C GLU A 224 19.64 -33.15 17.04
N VAL A 225 18.42 -32.69 16.72
CA VAL A 225 18.15 -31.91 15.49
C VAL A 225 18.90 -30.58 15.50
N LEU A 226 18.99 -29.94 16.67
CA LEU A 226 19.72 -28.68 16.84
C LEU A 226 21.24 -28.85 16.69
N MET A 227 21.78 -30.02 17.03
CA MET A 227 23.22 -30.31 16.91
C MET A 227 23.62 -30.80 15.52
N GLN A 228 22.71 -31.39 14.75
CA GLN A 228 23.00 -31.98 13.44
C GLN A 228 22.87 -31.00 12.26
N GLY A 229 22.33 -29.78 12.47
CA GLY A 229 22.26 -28.78 11.40
C GLY A 229 21.65 -27.44 11.80
N HIS A 230 21.55 -26.55 10.81
CA HIS A 230 21.14 -25.14 11.00
C HIS A 230 19.68 -24.87 10.62
N ALA A 231 18.88 -25.90 10.31
CA ALA A 231 17.53 -25.74 9.78
C ALA A 231 16.59 -24.95 10.70
N VAL A 232 16.69 -25.16 12.02
CA VAL A 232 15.89 -24.42 13.01
C VAL A 232 16.30 -22.94 13.07
N GLN A 233 17.62 -22.67 13.09
CA GLN A 233 18.17 -21.31 13.11
C GLN A 233 17.82 -20.54 11.84
N GLN A 234 17.87 -21.21 10.69
CA GLN A 234 17.47 -20.70 9.38
C GLN A 234 15.98 -20.36 9.33
N TYR A 235 15.13 -21.25 9.85
CA TYR A 235 13.70 -20.99 9.93
C TYR A 235 13.38 -19.80 10.84
N THR A 236 13.97 -19.73 12.04
CA THR A 236 13.81 -18.55 12.90
C THR A 236 14.32 -17.30 12.21
N ALA A 237 15.46 -17.34 11.50
CA ALA A 237 15.99 -16.20 10.74
C ALA A 237 15.02 -15.70 9.66
N ARG A 238 14.40 -16.62 8.91
CA ARG A 238 13.33 -16.29 7.98
C ARG A 238 12.16 -15.61 8.69
N CYS A 239 11.64 -16.19 9.78
CA CYS A 239 10.48 -15.63 10.49
C CYS A 239 10.78 -14.21 10.99
N TYR A 240 11.99 -13.99 11.52
CA TYR A 240 12.42 -12.69 12.01
C TYR A 240 12.57 -11.64 10.90
N LEU A 241 13.16 -12.01 9.75
CA LEU A 241 13.23 -11.12 8.59
C LEU A 241 11.83 -10.85 7.99
N ALA A 242 10.99 -11.87 7.92
CA ALA A 242 9.62 -11.76 7.42
C ALA A 242 8.77 -10.82 8.29
N MET A 243 8.93 -10.84 9.62
CA MET A 243 8.27 -9.89 10.52
C MET A 243 8.59 -8.44 10.12
N HIS A 244 9.88 -8.11 9.94
CA HIS A 244 10.29 -6.75 9.54
C HIS A 244 9.83 -6.39 8.13
N LEU A 245 9.89 -7.31 7.18
CA LEU A 245 9.42 -7.10 5.80
C LEU A 245 7.90 -6.87 5.75
N HIS A 246 7.10 -7.61 6.52
CA HIS A 246 5.66 -7.39 6.61
C HIS A 246 5.31 -6.08 7.33
N SER A 247 6.04 -5.71 8.38
CA SER A 247 5.91 -4.38 9.01
C SER A 247 6.24 -3.25 8.02
N LEU A 248 7.26 -3.44 7.18
CA LEU A 248 7.57 -2.50 6.11
C LEU A 248 6.47 -2.44 5.06
N GLN A 249 5.94 -3.59 4.62
CA GLN A 249 4.81 -3.63 3.68
C GLN A 249 3.58 -2.89 4.22
N ALA A 250 3.27 -3.07 5.51
CA ALA A 250 2.15 -2.41 6.16
C ALA A 250 2.25 -0.89 5.99
N ILE A 251 3.39 -0.29 6.36
CA ILE A 251 3.56 1.17 6.29
C ILE A 251 3.71 1.69 4.86
N LEU A 252 4.39 0.95 3.96
CA LEU A 252 4.53 1.34 2.56
C LEU A 252 3.18 1.33 1.83
N ARG A 253 2.28 0.41 2.17
CA ARG A 253 0.93 0.35 1.60
C ARG A 253 0.07 1.53 2.08
N GLN A 254 0.21 1.96 3.34
CA GLN A 254 -0.45 3.19 3.80
C GLN A 254 0.02 4.44 3.03
N PHE A 255 1.32 4.55 2.71
CA PHE A 255 1.80 5.60 1.81
C PHE A 255 1.19 5.49 0.41
N HIS A 256 1.12 4.28 -0.15
CA HIS A 256 0.51 4.06 -1.45
C HIS A 256 -0.96 4.49 -1.48
N ASP A 257 -1.75 4.08 -0.50
CA ASP A 257 -3.17 4.43 -0.41
C ASP A 257 -3.36 5.94 -0.19
N GLY A 258 -2.57 6.54 0.71
CA GLY A 258 -2.59 7.98 0.97
C GLY A 258 -2.21 8.82 -0.26
N LEU A 259 -1.22 8.41 -1.05
CA LEU A 259 -0.80 9.12 -2.25
C LEU A 259 -1.81 9.03 -3.41
N ASN A 260 -2.67 8.01 -3.40
CA ASN A 260 -3.73 7.85 -4.39
C ASN A 260 -5.06 8.50 -3.97
N SER A 261 -5.15 9.05 -2.76
CA SER A 261 -6.36 9.68 -2.19
C SER A 261 -6.16 11.12 -1.70
N CYS A 262 -4.91 11.60 -1.59
CA CYS A 262 -4.61 12.93 -1.08
C CYS A 262 -4.87 14.07 -2.09
N SER A 263 -4.73 15.31 -1.63
CA SER A 263 -4.71 16.49 -2.50
C SER A 263 -3.41 16.58 -3.33
N PRO A 264 -3.43 17.25 -4.51
CA PRO A 264 -2.22 17.57 -5.26
C PRO A 264 -1.13 18.27 -4.42
N GLU A 265 -1.53 19.15 -3.50
CA GLU A 265 -0.63 19.88 -2.61
C GLU A 265 0.08 18.94 -1.63
N THR A 266 -0.67 18.02 -1.02
CA THR A 266 -0.11 16.97 -0.16
C THR A 266 0.81 16.05 -0.96
N LEU A 267 0.43 15.64 -2.17
CA LEU A 267 1.29 14.83 -3.05
C LEU A 267 2.64 15.49 -3.33
N LEU A 268 2.66 16.79 -3.68
CA LEU A 268 3.90 17.55 -3.90
C LEU A 268 4.74 17.68 -2.61
N LYS A 269 4.08 17.86 -1.46
CA LYS A 269 4.75 17.90 -0.15
C LYS A 269 5.45 16.57 0.16
N VAL A 270 4.81 15.43 -0.09
CA VAL A 270 5.47 14.10 0.04
C VAL A 270 6.58 13.96 -1.02
N GLY A 271 6.32 14.41 -2.25
CA GLY A 271 7.28 14.52 -3.34
C GLY A 271 8.61 15.16 -2.90
N ALA A 272 8.56 16.28 -2.19
CA ALA A 272 9.75 16.99 -1.71
C ALA A 272 10.67 16.15 -0.79
N SER A 273 10.14 15.10 -0.17
CA SER A 273 10.88 14.13 0.66
C SER A 273 11.44 12.93 -0.12
N TYR A 274 11.21 12.85 -1.43
CA TYR A 274 11.68 11.76 -2.30
C TYR A 274 13.17 11.42 -2.11
N PRO A 275 14.12 12.37 -2.09
CA PRO A 275 15.54 12.03 -2.04
C PRO A 275 15.92 11.27 -0.77
N ASP A 276 15.25 11.56 0.34
CA ASP A 276 15.49 10.92 1.64
C ASP A 276 14.84 9.54 1.69
N MET A 277 13.63 9.39 1.12
CA MET A 277 12.93 8.10 1.00
C MET A 277 13.67 7.14 0.07
N ALA A 278 14.19 7.64 -1.06
CA ALA A 278 14.95 6.85 -2.03
C ALA A 278 16.24 6.27 -1.43
N GLN A 279 16.82 6.91 -0.40
CA GLN A 279 17.98 6.36 0.30
C GLN A 279 17.63 5.12 1.14
N GLN A 280 16.40 5.03 1.64
CA GLN A 280 15.95 3.88 2.44
C GLN A 280 15.84 2.60 1.62
N GLU A 281 15.61 2.73 0.31
CA GLU A 281 15.58 1.61 -0.64
C GLU A 281 16.87 0.76 -0.61
N ARG A 282 18.01 1.40 -0.29
CA ARG A 282 19.31 0.73 -0.21
C ARG A 282 19.33 -0.39 0.84
N ALA A 283 18.51 -0.29 1.89
CA ALA A 283 18.39 -1.36 2.87
C ALA A 283 17.91 -2.65 2.20
N LEU A 284 16.82 -2.59 1.41
CA LEU A 284 16.29 -3.74 0.67
C LEU A 284 17.25 -4.23 -0.41
N ASP A 285 17.91 -3.32 -1.14
CA ASP A 285 18.90 -3.69 -2.14
C ASP A 285 20.06 -4.48 -1.55
N GLY A 286 20.50 -4.13 -0.33
CA GLY A 286 21.51 -4.89 0.40
C GLY A 286 21.13 -6.35 0.60
N TYR A 287 19.90 -6.64 1.06
CA TYR A 287 19.44 -8.02 1.24
C TYR A 287 19.24 -8.76 -0.08
N ILE A 288 18.77 -8.08 -1.13
CA ILE A 288 18.62 -8.66 -2.47
C ILE A 288 19.99 -9.06 -3.02
N ASP A 289 20.99 -8.20 -2.87
CA ASP A 289 22.34 -8.49 -3.36
C ASP A 289 23.04 -9.58 -2.53
N LEU A 290 22.79 -9.66 -1.21
CA LEU A 290 23.20 -10.80 -0.39
C LEU A 290 22.59 -12.10 -0.91
N HIS A 291 21.30 -12.11 -1.24
CA HIS A 291 20.64 -13.30 -1.80
C HIS A 291 21.23 -13.71 -3.15
N LYS A 292 21.43 -12.76 -4.07
CA LYS A 292 22.04 -13.02 -5.38
C LYS A 292 23.44 -13.64 -5.29
N ARG A 293 24.20 -13.29 -4.24
CA ARG A 293 25.56 -13.81 -3.99
C ARG A 293 25.57 -15.07 -3.12
N ASP A 294 24.39 -15.59 -2.78
CA ASP A 294 24.19 -16.70 -1.84
C ASP A 294 24.79 -16.45 -0.43
N GLN A 295 24.84 -15.18 -0.01
CA GLN A 295 25.37 -14.72 1.28
C GLN A 295 24.27 -14.33 2.27
N LEU A 296 23.01 -14.52 1.91
CA LEU A 296 21.88 -14.35 2.82
C LEU A 296 21.74 -15.61 3.69
N ASP A 297 22.27 -15.58 4.91
CA ASP A 297 22.24 -16.68 5.89
C ASP A 297 21.52 -16.30 7.20
N GLU A 298 21.48 -17.21 8.17
CA GLU A 298 20.84 -17.01 9.48
C GLU A 298 21.52 -15.95 10.39
N ASN A 299 22.73 -15.51 10.04
CA ASN A 299 23.55 -14.58 10.81
C ASN A 299 23.48 -13.14 10.29
N VAL A 300 22.79 -12.91 9.18
CA VAL A 300 22.64 -11.58 8.58
C VAL A 300 21.99 -10.60 9.57
N ASN A 301 22.57 -9.40 9.67
CA ASN A 301 22.08 -8.33 10.53
C ASN A 301 20.77 -7.73 9.97
N SER A 302 19.76 -7.55 10.82
CA SER A 302 18.45 -6.93 10.52
C SER A 302 18.37 -5.43 10.79
N ASP A 303 19.37 -4.81 11.42
CA ASP A 303 19.33 -3.42 11.91
C ASP A 303 19.01 -2.40 10.81
N SER A 304 19.52 -2.64 9.59
CA SER A 304 19.26 -1.75 8.45
C SER A 304 17.79 -1.76 8.03
N LEU A 305 17.15 -2.93 8.10
CA LEU A 305 15.73 -3.10 7.80
C LEU A 305 14.85 -2.51 8.92
N GLU A 306 15.22 -2.72 10.19
CA GLU A 306 14.54 -2.12 11.34
C GLU A 306 14.55 -0.59 11.28
N LYS A 307 15.71 0.01 10.95
CA LYS A 307 15.83 1.46 10.73
C LYS A 307 14.96 1.96 9.58
N CYS A 308 14.90 1.21 8.47
CA CYS A 308 14.05 1.52 7.33
C CYS A 308 12.55 1.53 7.72
N VAL A 309 12.10 0.51 8.47
CA VAL A 309 10.72 0.46 9.00
C VAL A 309 10.44 1.68 9.88
N ASN A 310 11.30 1.94 10.85
CA ASN A 310 11.13 3.05 11.80
C ASN A 310 11.10 4.42 11.10
N TYR A 311 11.89 4.61 10.04
CA TYR A 311 11.83 5.83 9.24
C TYR A 311 10.44 6.05 8.64
N PHE A 312 9.88 5.06 7.93
CA PHE A 312 8.57 5.22 7.29
C PHE A 312 7.44 5.33 8.31
N VAL A 313 7.49 4.57 9.41
CA VAL A 313 6.52 4.67 10.52
C VAL A 313 6.52 6.09 11.12
N THR A 314 7.68 6.70 11.27
CA THR A 314 7.82 8.07 11.79
C THR A 314 7.34 9.12 10.79
N MET A 315 7.66 8.95 9.51
CA MET A 315 7.36 9.94 8.47
C MET A 315 5.90 9.94 8.02
N HIS A 316 5.23 8.78 8.06
CA HIS A 316 3.86 8.64 7.54
C HIS A 316 2.86 9.62 8.21
N PRO A 317 2.75 9.70 9.56
CA PRO A 317 1.81 10.63 10.18
C PRO A 317 2.13 12.10 9.85
N LEU A 318 3.41 12.45 9.79
CA LEU A 318 3.87 13.83 9.53
C LEU A 318 3.55 14.31 8.11
N LEU A 319 3.59 13.39 7.14
CA LEU A 319 3.43 13.70 5.72
C LEU A 319 2.00 13.57 5.25
N LEU A 320 1.28 12.53 5.67
CA LEU A 320 -0.04 12.17 5.13
C LEU A 320 -1.19 12.41 6.12
N LEU A 321 -1.00 12.12 7.41
CA LEU A 321 -2.10 12.21 8.38
C LEU A 321 -2.25 13.59 9.03
N ALA A 322 -1.19 14.40 9.08
CA ALA A 322 -1.17 15.66 9.81
C ALA A 322 -2.19 16.70 9.32
N SER A 323 -2.57 16.67 8.03
CA SER A 323 -3.60 17.57 7.47
C SER A 323 -5.04 17.08 7.75
N GLY A 324 -5.21 15.81 8.15
CA GLY A 324 -6.53 15.18 8.27
C GLY A 324 -7.20 14.82 6.94
N GLU A 325 -6.55 15.09 5.80
CA GLU A 325 -7.08 14.80 4.46
C GLU A 325 -7.09 13.30 4.16
N THR A 326 -6.04 12.59 4.59
CA THR A 326 -5.93 11.14 4.41
C THR A 326 -6.16 10.41 5.72
N LYS A 327 -6.61 9.17 5.62
CA LYS A 327 -6.85 8.27 6.75
C LYS A 327 -6.07 6.98 6.55
N VAL A 328 -5.82 6.28 7.65
CA VAL A 328 -5.23 4.95 7.64
C VAL A 328 -6.24 3.97 7.02
N HIS A 329 -5.81 3.24 6.00
CA HIS A 329 -6.56 2.13 5.44
C HIS A 329 -6.44 0.92 6.38
N GLN A 330 -7.46 0.72 7.21
CA GLN A 330 -7.46 -0.26 8.29
C GLN A 330 -7.40 -1.70 7.78
N GLY A 331 -8.10 -2.00 6.66
CA GLY A 331 -8.03 -3.29 5.99
C GLY A 331 -6.61 -3.74 5.65
N HIS A 332 -5.89 -2.92 4.88
CA HIS A 332 -4.48 -3.19 4.55
C HIS A 332 -3.58 -3.25 5.79
N LEU A 333 -3.76 -2.33 6.74
CA LEU A 333 -2.95 -2.29 7.96
C LEU A 333 -3.09 -3.59 8.76
N VAL A 334 -4.32 -4.03 9.04
CA VAL A 334 -4.60 -5.27 9.79
C VAL A 334 -4.06 -6.49 9.06
N ASN A 335 -4.19 -6.55 7.72
CA ASN A 335 -3.69 -7.66 6.92
C ASN A 335 -2.16 -7.81 7.06
N ASP A 336 -1.41 -6.74 6.84
CA ASP A 336 0.05 -6.80 6.82
C ASP A 336 0.66 -6.89 8.21
N LEU A 337 0.14 -6.12 9.17
CA LEU A 337 0.55 -6.27 10.57
C LEU A 337 0.15 -7.63 11.12
N GLY A 338 -0.99 -8.20 10.70
CA GLY A 338 -1.36 -9.57 11.05
C GLY A 338 -0.37 -10.61 10.52
N LYS A 339 0.21 -10.42 9.33
CA LYS A 339 1.30 -11.27 8.82
C LYS A 339 2.61 -11.06 9.59
N ALA A 340 2.93 -9.81 9.96
CA ALA A 340 4.10 -9.51 10.78
C ALA A 340 4.01 -10.15 12.16
N LEU A 341 2.86 -10.05 12.82
CA LEU A 341 2.57 -10.69 14.10
C LEU A 341 2.62 -12.22 13.99
N GLN A 342 2.12 -12.81 12.90
CA GLN A 342 2.22 -14.26 12.70
C GLN A 342 3.68 -14.71 12.59
N ALA A 343 4.50 -14.00 11.80
CA ALA A 343 5.91 -14.31 11.67
C ALA A 343 6.67 -14.14 13.01
N ALA A 344 6.28 -13.15 13.82
CA ALA A 344 6.80 -12.96 15.17
C ALA A 344 6.41 -14.11 16.11
N CYS A 345 5.14 -14.53 16.12
CA CYS A 345 4.68 -15.69 16.90
C CYS A 345 5.40 -16.98 16.48
N ASP A 346 5.60 -17.22 15.18
CA ASP A 346 6.33 -18.39 14.66
C ASP A 346 7.80 -18.36 15.12
N SER A 347 8.44 -17.18 15.13
CA SER A 347 9.80 -16.99 15.63
C SER A 347 9.89 -17.23 17.13
N ILE A 348 9.00 -16.61 17.93
CA ILE A 348 8.97 -16.76 19.39
C ILE A 348 8.77 -18.22 19.75
N HIS A 349 7.79 -18.89 19.15
CA HIS A 349 7.50 -20.30 19.42
C HIS A 349 8.71 -21.20 19.10
N THR A 350 9.37 -20.97 17.95
CA THR A 350 10.56 -21.74 17.57
C THR A 350 11.72 -21.50 18.53
N ASP A 351 11.96 -20.25 18.92
CA ASP A 351 13.02 -19.87 19.86
C ASP A 351 12.77 -20.41 21.26
N THR A 352 11.54 -20.36 21.78
CA THR A 352 11.20 -20.88 23.11
C THR A 352 11.29 -22.40 23.15
N THR A 353 10.83 -23.10 22.11
CA THR A 353 11.01 -24.56 22.01
C THR A 353 12.49 -24.93 21.85
N THR A 354 13.29 -24.12 21.14
CA THR A 354 14.75 -24.31 21.06
C THR A 354 15.39 -24.17 22.44
N ILE A 355 15.05 -23.13 23.20
CA ILE A 355 15.56 -22.93 24.57
C ILE A 355 15.16 -24.12 25.46
N GLN A 356 13.90 -24.55 25.41
CA GLN A 356 13.41 -25.68 26.21
C GLN A 356 14.10 -27.01 25.88
N ALA A 357 14.36 -27.27 24.60
CA ALA A 357 15.04 -28.50 24.16
C ALA A 357 16.51 -28.58 24.64
N LEU A 358 17.12 -27.44 24.96
CA LEU A 358 18.52 -27.35 25.39
C LEU A 358 18.70 -27.27 26.90
N ILE A 359 17.66 -26.91 27.67
CA ILE A 359 17.71 -26.87 29.13
C ILE A 359 17.73 -28.30 29.70
N LYS A 360 18.60 -28.56 30.68
CA LYS A 360 18.62 -29.84 31.41
C LYS A 360 17.31 -30.04 32.19
N VAL A 361 16.68 -31.21 32.03
CA VAL A 361 15.46 -31.56 32.77
C VAL A 361 15.81 -31.75 34.26
N GLY A 362 15.30 -30.87 35.10
CA GLY A 362 15.35 -30.97 36.56
C GLY A 362 14.02 -31.44 37.16
N PRO A 363 13.97 -31.73 38.48
CA PRO A 363 12.75 -32.17 39.16
C PRO A 363 11.68 -31.06 39.28
N GLU A 364 12.08 -29.79 39.31
CA GLU A 364 11.18 -28.64 39.32
C GLU A 364 11.42 -27.76 38.09
N PRO A 365 10.35 -27.18 37.49
CA PRO A 365 10.48 -26.29 36.36
C PRO A 365 11.12 -24.97 36.79
N THR A 366 12.18 -24.57 36.09
CA THR A 366 12.84 -23.28 36.30
C THR A 366 12.01 -22.11 35.78
N ASP A 367 12.26 -20.91 36.29
CA ASP A 367 11.61 -19.68 35.81
C ASP A 367 11.74 -19.47 34.30
N MET A 368 12.89 -19.86 33.72
CA MET A 368 13.13 -19.82 32.27
C MET A 368 12.22 -20.79 31.52
N GLN A 369 12.04 -22.01 32.02
CA GLN A 369 11.14 -23.00 31.42
C GLN A 369 9.68 -22.53 31.50
N LEU A 370 9.27 -21.97 32.64
CA LEU A 370 7.93 -21.40 32.82
C LEU A 370 7.67 -20.19 31.91
N LEU A 371 8.69 -19.33 31.71
CA LEU A 371 8.61 -18.22 30.77
C LEU A 371 8.46 -18.73 29.33
N CYS A 372 9.29 -19.69 28.90
CA CYS A 372 9.21 -20.27 27.57
C CYS A 372 7.85 -20.94 27.33
N GLN A 373 7.33 -21.68 28.33
CA GLN A 373 6.02 -22.33 28.23
C GLN A 373 4.90 -21.31 28.06
N HIS A 374 4.92 -20.25 28.87
CA HIS A 374 3.95 -19.16 28.75
C HIS A 374 3.99 -18.50 27.36
N LEU A 375 5.19 -18.16 26.87
CA LEU A 375 5.36 -17.54 25.56
C LEU A 375 4.92 -18.45 24.40
N SER A 376 5.20 -19.75 24.47
CA SER A 376 4.72 -20.73 23.50
C SER A 376 3.19 -20.78 23.47
N THR A 377 2.54 -20.90 24.64
CA THR A 377 1.07 -20.92 24.73
C THR A 377 0.44 -19.63 24.20
N VAL A 378 0.97 -18.48 24.60
CA VAL A 378 0.46 -17.17 24.15
C VAL A 378 0.63 -17.00 22.64
N SER A 379 1.75 -17.45 22.07
CA SER A 379 2.01 -17.37 20.63
C SER A 379 1.10 -18.31 19.83
N GLU A 380 0.79 -19.49 20.35
CA GLU A 380 -0.18 -20.41 19.72
C GLU A 380 -1.60 -19.83 19.71
N VAL A 381 -2.05 -19.29 20.84
CA VAL A 381 -3.37 -18.64 20.96
C VAL A 381 -3.46 -17.43 20.03
N ALA A 382 -2.44 -16.55 20.04
CA ALA A 382 -2.39 -15.41 19.13
C ALA A 382 -2.41 -15.85 17.66
N SER A 383 -1.69 -16.92 17.30
CA SER A 383 -1.68 -17.47 15.93
C SER A 383 -3.06 -17.98 15.48
N GLN A 384 -3.85 -18.58 16.39
CA GLN A 384 -5.21 -19.00 16.08
C GLN A 384 -6.10 -17.79 15.76
N HIS A 385 -6.04 -16.74 16.58
CA HIS A 385 -6.78 -15.51 16.34
C HIS A 385 -6.30 -14.78 15.06
N LEU A 386 -4.99 -14.76 14.76
CA LEU A 386 -4.46 -14.18 13.52
C LEU A 386 -4.96 -14.89 12.27
N LYS A 387 -5.09 -16.23 12.30
CA LYS A 387 -5.71 -17.01 11.22
C LYS A 387 -7.18 -16.63 11.05
N GLN A 388 -7.90 -16.46 12.15
CA GLN A 388 -9.30 -16.05 12.16
C GLN A 388 -9.49 -14.63 11.59
N ILE A 389 -8.64 -13.68 12.00
CA ILE A 389 -8.59 -12.31 11.43
C ILE A 389 -8.38 -12.38 9.93
N ARG A 390 -7.37 -13.13 9.46
CA ARG A 390 -7.07 -13.24 8.02
C ARG A 390 -8.26 -13.77 7.22
N ARG A 391 -8.95 -14.78 7.75
CA ARG A 391 -10.14 -15.37 7.09
C ARG A 391 -11.29 -14.37 7.04
N ARG A 392 -11.59 -13.69 8.15
CA ARG A 392 -12.69 -12.71 8.22
C ARG A 392 -12.40 -11.47 7.38
N LEU A 393 -11.17 -10.97 7.41
CA LEU A 393 -10.76 -9.78 6.68
C LEU A 393 -10.90 -9.91 5.17
N ALA A 394 -10.79 -11.13 4.62
CA ALA A 394 -10.99 -11.38 3.19
C ALA A 394 -12.43 -11.09 2.70
N ILE A 395 -13.39 -10.97 3.63
CA ILE A 395 -14.81 -10.70 3.36
C ILE A 395 -15.13 -9.19 3.51
N PHE A 396 -14.24 -8.42 4.15
CA PHE A 396 -14.40 -6.97 4.29
C PHE A 396 -13.77 -6.24 3.09
N ASP A 397 -14.58 -5.50 2.33
CA ASP A 397 -14.14 -4.71 1.17
C ASP A 397 -14.10 -3.19 1.47
N SER A 398 -13.77 -2.80 2.71
CA SER A 398 -13.83 -1.41 3.17
C SER A 398 -12.50 -0.91 3.74
N ASP A 399 -12.18 0.36 3.48
CA ASP A 399 -11.03 1.07 4.03
C ASP A 399 -11.08 1.17 5.56
N THR A 400 -12.30 1.22 6.10
CA THR A 400 -12.57 1.23 7.54
C THR A 400 -13.07 -0.13 8.01
N LEU A 401 -12.58 -0.54 9.16
CA LEU A 401 -12.96 -1.75 9.86
C LEU A 401 -13.67 -1.37 11.18
N PRO A 402 -14.58 -2.23 11.68
CA PRO A 402 -15.30 -2.03 12.93
C PRO A 402 -14.40 -2.35 14.13
N LEU A 403 -13.26 -1.67 14.23
CA LEU A 403 -12.27 -1.89 15.27
C LEU A 403 -12.52 -0.98 16.48
N PRO A 404 -12.25 -1.45 17.72
CA PRO A 404 -12.33 -0.60 18.89
C PRO A 404 -11.40 0.63 18.78
N PRO A 405 -11.85 1.84 19.17
CA PRO A 405 -11.11 3.09 18.96
C PRO A 405 -9.81 3.18 19.79
N ALA A 406 -9.66 2.36 20.83
CA ALA A 406 -8.47 2.33 21.68
C ALA A 406 -7.36 1.39 21.15
N MET A 407 -7.51 0.77 19.99
CA MET A 407 -6.52 -0.20 19.49
C MET A 407 -5.38 0.47 18.74
N ASP A 408 -4.17 0.21 19.22
CA ASP A 408 -2.91 0.62 18.59
C ASP A 408 -2.16 -0.62 18.09
N LEU A 409 -2.55 -1.11 16.91
CA LEU A 409 -1.90 -2.26 16.26
C LEU A 409 -0.40 -2.04 15.97
N PRO A 410 0.03 -0.85 15.51
CA PRO A 410 1.46 -0.53 15.40
C PRO A 410 2.21 -0.73 16.72
N GLN A 411 1.65 -0.27 17.84
CA GLN A 411 2.23 -0.48 19.17
C GLN A 411 2.29 -1.97 19.54
N CYS A 412 1.24 -2.75 19.25
CA CYS A 412 1.26 -4.20 19.45
C CYS A 412 2.39 -4.88 18.68
N CYS A 413 2.59 -4.50 17.42
CA CYS A 413 3.70 -5.03 16.61
C CYS A 413 5.05 -4.65 17.19
N GLN A 414 5.21 -3.42 17.69
CA GLN A 414 6.44 -2.98 18.33
C GLN A 414 6.72 -3.78 19.62
N GLN A 415 5.71 -4.02 20.45
CA GLN A 415 5.85 -4.83 21.67
C GLN A 415 6.27 -6.26 21.33
N LEU A 416 5.60 -6.91 20.36
CA LEU A 416 5.93 -8.28 19.98
C LEU A 416 7.29 -8.37 19.29
N ALA A 417 7.70 -7.38 18.51
CA ALA A 417 9.03 -7.32 17.92
C ALA A 417 10.14 -7.26 18.98
N ARG A 418 9.94 -6.53 20.08
CA ARG A 418 10.86 -6.52 21.23
C ARG A 418 10.96 -7.90 21.88
N VAL A 419 9.83 -8.55 22.14
CA VAL A 419 9.79 -9.92 22.69
C VAL A 419 10.51 -10.89 21.75
N THR A 420 10.26 -10.81 20.45
CA THR A 420 10.90 -11.66 19.43
C THR A 420 12.42 -11.47 19.38
N LYS A 421 12.89 -10.21 19.40
CA LYS A 421 14.32 -9.89 19.41
C LYS A 421 15.00 -10.46 20.67
N LEU A 422 14.34 -10.32 21.82
CA LEU A 422 14.81 -10.85 23.09
C LEU A 422 14.86 -12.38 23.11
N THR A 423 13.79 -13.09 22.71
CA THR A 423 13.79 -14.57 22.68
C THR A 423 14.84 -15.12 21.73
N ARG A 424 15.05 -14.46 20.59
CA ARG A 424 16.09 -14.81 19.62
C ARG A 424 17.50 -14.65 20.19
N GLU A 425 17.77 -13.58 20.92
CA GLU A 425 19.07 -13.39 21.59
C GLU A 425 19.35 -14.48 22.64
N VAL A 426 18.33 -14.83 23.44
CA VAL A 426 18.45 -15.89 24.44
C VAL A 426 18.63 -17.27 23.77
N ALA A 427 17.89 -17.56 22.69
CA ALA A 427 18.04 -18.80 21.93
C ALA A 427 19.43 -18.91 21.28
N LYS A 428 19.96 -17.81 20.72
CA LYS A 428 21.34 -17.76 20.21
C LYS A 428 22.37 -18.00 21.31
N ALA A 429 22.18 -17.41 22.50
CA ALA A 429 23.03 -17.65 23.65
C ALA A 429 22.99 -19.12 24.12
N ALA A 430 21.81 -19.75 24.09
CA ALA A 430 21.65 -21.18 24.39
C ALA A 430 22.43 -22.05 23.40
N LEU A 431 22.25 -21.82 22.10
CA LEU A 431 22.92 -22.57 21.04
C LEU A 431 24.44 -22.40 21.07
N SER A 432 24.93 -21.19 21.37
CA SER A 432 26.37 -20.94 21.48
C SER A 432 27.02 -21.69 22.65
N GLN A 433 26.28 -21.94 23.74
CA GLN A 433 26.83 -22.70 24.87
C GLN A 433 27.04 -24.17 24.51
N VAL A 434 26.10 -24.76 23.77
CA VAL A 434 26.21 -26.17 23.36
C VAL A 434 27.24 -26.36 22.24
N GLY A 435 27.35 -25.41 21.30
CA GLY A 435 28.40 -25.44 20.28
C GLY A 435 29.83 -25.37 20.85
N ASN A 436 29.99 -24.80 22.06
CA ASN A 436 31.29 -24.66 22.73
C ASN A 436 31.58 -25.78 23.77
N SER A 437 30.59 -26.61 24.12
CA SER A 437 30.80 -27.72 25.05
C SER A 437 31.42 -28.91 24.33
N ALA A 438 32.57 -29.40 24.85
CA ALA A 438 33.27 -30.56 24.30
C ALA A 438 32.51 -31.89 24.49
N ASP A 439 31.54 -31.92 25.41
CA ASP A 439 30.60 -33.04 25.63
C ASP A 439 29.25 -32.67 24.99
N GLY A 440 28.88 -33.33 23.89
CA GLY A 440 27.62 -33.10 23.17
C GLY A 440 26.34 -33.42 23.97
N GLU A 441 26.48 -33.89 25.22
CA GLU A 441 25.38 -34.16 26.16
C GLU A 441 25.22 -33.06 27.23
N ALA A 442 26.07 -32.03 27.24
CA ALA A 442 25.99 -30.96 28.23
C ALA A 442 24.86 -29.98 27.87
N GLY A 443 23.66 -30.21 28.40
CA GLY A 443 22.58 -29.22 28.36
C GLY A 443 22.98 -27.87 28.99
N VAL A 444 22.22 -26.83 28.66
CA VAL A 444 22.57 -25.42 28.94
C VAL A 444 22.37 -25.05 30.40
N ASP A 445 23.26 -24.20 30.93
CA ASP A 445 23.14 -23.62 32.27
C ASP A 445 22.08 -22.51 32.31
N VAL A 446 21.04 -22.73 33.12
CA VAL A 446 19.91 -21.81 33.26
C VAL A 446 20.35 -20.46 33.84
N ALA A 447 21.38 -20.41 34.68
CA ALA A 447 21.88 -19.14 35.23
C ALA A 447 22.41 -18.22 34.11
N LYS A 448 23.17 -18.78 33.18
CA LYS A 448 23.70 -18.04 32.01
C LYS A 448 22.60 -17.60 31.05
N LEU A 449 21.54 -18.40 30.90
CA LEU A 449 20.37 -17.99 30.11
C LEU A 449 19.62 -16.82 30.78
N SER A 450 19.52 -16.83 32.11
CA SER A 450 18.93 -15.73 32.88
C SER A 450 19.76 -14.46 32.78
N GLU A 451 21.10 -14.54 32.75
CA GLU A 451 21.98 -13.40 32.50
C GLU A 451 21.80 -12.84 31.08
N ALA A 452 21.74 -13.71 30.06
CA ALA A 452 21.48 -13.30 28.68
C ALA A 452 20.11 -12.62 28.54
N LEU A 453 19.08 -13.17 29.21
CA LEU A 453 17.74 -12.59 29.28
C LEU A 453 17.75 -11.20 29.92
N ALA A 454 18.41 -11.04 31.05
CA ALA A 454 18.52 -9.77 31.75
C ALA A 454 19.25 -8.71 30.89
N SER A 455 20.37 -9.08 30.28
CA SER A 455 21.14 -8.19 29.41
C SER A 455 20.36 -7.78 28.14
N ALA A 456 19.57 -8.68 27.56
CA ALA A 456 18.70 -8.36 26.42
C ALA A 456 17.53 -7.46 26.84
N TRP A 457 16.93 -7.73 28.01
CA TRP A 457 15.84 -6.94 28.56
C TRP A 457 16.27 -5.49 28.87
N GLU A 458 17.40 -5.30 29.55
CA GLU A 458 17.94 -3.96 29.89
C GLU A 458 18.15 -3.06 28.67
N ARG A 459 18.33 -3.63 27.48
CA ARG A 459 18.57 -2.92 26.22
C ARG A 459 17.31 -2.65 25.40
N LEU A 460 16.25 -3.43 25.63
CA LEU A 460 15.04 -3.44 24.79
C LEU A 460 13.80 -2.90 25.52
N PHE A 461 13.82 -2.94 26.86
CA PHE A 461 12.74 -2.50 27.75
C PHE A 461 13.21 -1.32 28.61
N ASP A 462 13.97 -0.39 28.02
CA ASP A 462 14.46 0.82 28.68
C ASP A 462 13.33 1.49 29.51
N ASN A 463 13.61 1.77 30.79
CA ASN A 463 12.72 2.38 31.79
C ASN A 463 11.58 1.48 32.35
N ASP A 464 11.67 0.16 32.18
CA ASP A 464 10.75 -0.78 32.83
C ASP A 464 11.20 -1.15 34.27
N ASN A 465 10.26 -1.21 35.22
CA ASN A 465 10.50 -1.42 36.65
C ASN A 465 9.92 -2.73 37.21
N ILE A 466 9.21 -3.53 36.41
CA ILE A 466 8.59 -4.79 36.89
C ILE A 466 9.50 -6.03 36.71
N GLY A 467 10.66 -5.86 36.09
CA GLY A 467 11.67 -6.91 35.91
C GLY A 467 11.44 -7.79 34.67
N PRO A 468 12.46 -8.56 34.23
CA PRO A 468 12.49 -9.15 32.88
C PRO A 468 11.33 -10.09 32.60
N ILE A 469 11.09 -11.07 33.49
CA ILE A 469 10.03 -12.07 33.30
C ILE A 469 8.65 -11.42 33.26
N ALA A 470 8.36 -10.51 34.20
CA ALA A 470 7.06 -9.85 34.28
C ALA A 470 6.81 -8.96 33.05
N SER A 471 7.83 -8.20 32.62
CA SER A 471 7.75 -7.32 31.44
C SER A 471 7.43 -8.09 30.17
N ILE A 472 8.13 -9.20 29.95
CA ILE A 472 7.96 -10.05 28.76
C ILE A 472 6.57 -10.70 28.76
N LYS A 473 6.15 -11.26 29.89
CA LYS A 473 4.81 -11.86 30.03
C LYS A 473 3.71 -10.82 29.80
N ALA A 474 3.86 -9.63 30.37
CA ALA A 474 2.89 -8.53 30.19
C ALA A 474 2.81 -8.09 28.72
N ALA A 475 3.95 -7.92 28.04
CA ALA A 475 3.98 -7.56 26.62
C ALA A 475 3.31 -8.63 25.74
N ALA A 476 3.64 -9.90 25.94
CA ALA A 476 3.04 -11.00 25.18
C ALA A 476 1.52 -11.13 25.42
N ALA A 477 1.09 -11.02 26.69
CA ALA A 477 -0.32 -11.08 27.06
C ALA A 477 -1.11 -9.89 26.51
N SER A 478 -0.54 -8.68 26.53
CA SER A 478 -1.14 -7.48 25.93
C SER A 478 -1.39 -7.67 24.44
N VAL A 479 -0.39 -8.16 23.70
CA VAL A 479 -0.52 -8.42 22.26
C VAL A 479 -1.57 -9.48 21.98
N ALA A 480 -1.57 -10.60 22.70
CA ALA A 480 -2.59 -11.64 22.52
C ALA A 480 -4.00 -11.14 22.84
N GLY A 481 -4.15 -10.31 23.88
CA GLY A 481 -5.41 -9.65 24.22
C GLY A 481 -5.90 -8.73 23.11
N THR A 482 -5.04 -7.88 22.54
CA THR A 482 -5.43 -7.00 21.43
C THR A 482 -5.77 -7.79 20.16
N VAL A 483 -4.98 -8.82 19.82
CA VAL A 483 -5.28 -9.68 18.66
C VAL A 483 -6.62 -10.41 18.84
N ALA A 484 -6.92 -10.90 20.05
CA ALA A 484 -8.22 -11.49 20.35
C ALA A 484 -9.36 -10.48 20.21
N GLN A 485 -9.18 -9.23 20.66
CA GLN A 485 -10.16 -8.15 20.48
C GLN A 485 -10.39 -7.81 19.00
N VAL A 486 -9.34 -7.75 18.17
CA VAL A 486 -9.47 -7.56 16.71
C VAL A 486 -10.27 -8.72 16.10
N ALA A 487 -9.92 -9.97 16.44
CA ALA A 487 -10.61 -11.14 15.93
C ALA A 487 -12.10 -11.11 16.31
N GLN A 488 -12.41 -10.77 17.56
CA GLN A 488 -13.77 -10.70 18.06
C GLN A 488 -14.56 -9.58 17.39
N ALA A 489 -13.99 -8.38 17.26
CA ALA A 489 -14.65 -7.26 16.60
C ALA A 489 -15.01 -7.55 15.14
N LEU A 490 -14.14 -8.27 14.41
CA LEU A 490 -14.40 -8.72 13.04
C LEU A 490 -15.38 -9.89 12.95
N LEU A 491 -15.60 -10.65 14.04
CA LEU A 491 -16.59 -11.73 14.08
C LEU A 491 -17.99 -11.20 14.35
N ASP A 492 -18.10 -10.25 15.27
CA ASP A 492 -19.36 -9.67 15.73
C ASP A 492 -19.94 -8.67 14.74
N SER A 493 -19.14 -8.24 13.77
CA SER A 493 -19.54 -7.29 12.75
C SER A 493 -19.87 -7.98 11.45
N GLU A 494 -21.01 -7.64 10.86
CA GLU A 494 -21.34 -8.01 9.49
C GLU A 494 -20.57 -7.13 8.50
N PRO A 495 -20.07 -7.69 7.39
CA PRO A 495 -19.46 -6.88 6.34
C PRO A 495 -20.51 -5.92 5.80
N ALA A 496 -20.23 -4.62 5.89
CA ALA A 496 -21.13 -3.61 5.37
C ALA A 496 -21.34 -3.84 3.86
N VAL A 497 -22.59 -4.05 3.45
CA VAL A 497 -22.94 -4.11 2.02
C VAL A 497 -22.66 -2.73 1.42
N GLN A 498 -21.57 -2.61 0.66
CA GLN A 498 -21.31 -1.40 -0.13
C GLN A 498 -22.34 -1.31 -1.25
N LEU A 499 -23.47 -0.65 -0.95
CA LEU A 499 -24.57 -0.41 -1.89
C LEU A 499 -24.23 0.63 -2.97
N ALA A 500 -23.06 1.27 -2.87
CA ALA A 500 -22.59 2.27 -3.83
C ALA A 500 -21.18 1.91 -4.30
N LYS A 501 -21.01 1.67 -5.60
CA LYS A 501 -19.71 1.83 -6.24
C LYS A 501 -19.35 3.30 -6.09
N GLU A 502 -18.45 3.62 -5.17
CA GLU A 502 -17.88 4.95 -5.11
C GLU A 502 -17.26 5.26 -6.49
N ASP A 503 -17.69 6.36 -7.11
CA ASP A 503 -17.08 6.83 -8.35
C ASP A 503 -15.59 7.00 -8.08
N LYS A 504 -14.78 6.16 -8.74
CA LYS A 504 -13.34 6.08 -8.50
C LYS A 504 -12.74 7.47 -8.67
N ALA A 505 -12.41 8.12 -7.56
CA ALA A 505 -11.92 9.49 -7.56
C ALA A 505 -10.70 9.59 -8.49
N MET A 506 -10.62 10.69 -9.24
CA MET A 506 -9.50 10.91 -10.14
C MET A 506 -8.19 10.92 -9.35
N PRO A 507 -7.15 10.16 -9.76
CA PRO A 507 -5.89 10.11 -9.03
C PRO A 507 -5.27 11.51 -8.87
N PRO A 508 -4.64 11.83 -7.73
CA PRO A 508 -4.15 13.19 -7.44
C PRO A 508 -3.14 13.71 -8.46
N ILE A 509 -2.30 12.82 -9.00
CA ILE A 509 -1.35 13.16 -10.08
C ILE A 509 -2.05 13.59 -11.38
N THR A 510 -3.22 13.01 -11.66
CA THR A 510 -4.01 13.36 -12.86
C THR A 510 -4.66 14.72 -12.67
N VAL A 511 -5.19 14.98 -11.47
CA VAL A 511 -5.70 16.30 -11.09
C VAL A 511 -4.60 17.36 -11.18
N ARG A 512 -3.41 17.07 -10.64
CA ARG A 512 -2.25 17.97 -10.75
C ARG A 512 -1.84 18.21 -12.21
N ALA A 513 -1.80 17.17 -13.03
CA ALA A 513 -1.49 17.32 -14.45
C ALA A 513 -2.51 18.19 -15.20
N GLN A 514 -3.79 18.14 -14.83
CA GLN A 514 -4.82 19.05 -15.37
C GLN A 514 -4.63 20.48 -14.88
N GLN A 515 -4.29 20.69 -13.61
CA GLN A 515 -3.96 22.02 -13.06
C GLN A 515 -2.79 22.64 -13.82
N VAL A 516 -1.69 21.91 -14.01
CA VAL A 516 -0.52 22.38 -14.79
C VAL A 516 -0.90 22.74 -16.23
N LYS A 517 -1.76 21.95 -16.88
CA LYS A 517 -2.25 22.28 -18.22
C LYS A 517 -3.08 23.56 -18.23
N SER A 518 -3.94 23.77 -17.23
CA SER A 518 -4.71 25.02 -17.08
C SER A 518 -3.78 26.21 -16.86
N GLU A 519 -2.82 26.09 -15.94
CA GLU A 519 -1.82 27.12 -15.64
C GLU A 519 -1.01 27.51 -16.91
N LEU A 520 -0.67 26.53 -17.75
CA LEU A 520 0.03 26.77 -19.02
C LEU A 520 -0.84 27.54 -20.03
N GLU A 521 -2.12 27.18 -20.18
CA GLU A 521 -3.04 27.91 -21.07
C GLU A 521 -3.32 29.33 -20.57
N GLU A 522 -3.50 29.50 -19.25
CA GLU A 522 -3.64 30.82 -18.62
C GLU A 522 -2.38 31.67 -18.83
N THR A 523 -1.20 31.08 -18.71
CA THR A 523 0.07 31.78 -18.97
C THR A 523 0.16 32.25 -20.43
N LYS A 524 -0.29 31.44 -21.41
CA LYS A 524 -0.37 31.86 -22.81
C LYS A 524 -1.34 33.02 -23.01
N ALA A 525 -2.51 32.96 -22.38
CA ALA A 525 -3.50 34.03 -22.44
C ALA A 525 -3.00 35.34 -21.83
N LEU A 526 -2.29 35.26 -20.69
CA LEU A 526 -1.67 36.41 -20.04
C LEU A 526 -0.55 37.02 -20.90
N ARG A 527 0.29 36.20 -21.54
CA ARG A 527 1.31 36.69 -22.49
C ARG A 527 0.69 37.44 -23.66
N ALA A 528 -0.35 36.90 -24.29
CA ALA A 528 -1.05 37.59 -25.38
C ALA A 528 -1.66 38.94 -24.94
N ARG A 529 -2.25 38.99 -23.73
CA ARG A 529 -2.76 40.25 -23.17
C ARG A 529 -1.64 41.24 -22.90
N LEU A 530 -0.50 40.79 -22.40
CA LEU A 530 0.66 41.64 -22.12
C LEU A 530 1.22 42.24 -23.42
N GLU A 531 1.40 41.43 -24.47
CA GLU A 531 1.84 41.89 -25.80
C GLU A 531 0.87 42.92 -26.40
N SER A 532 -0.44 42.71 -26.26
CA SER A 532 -1.46 43.69 -26.68
C SER A 532 -1.33 44.99 -25.91
N ARG A 533 -1.18 44.96 -24.58
CA ARG A 533 -0.99 46.17 -23.78
C ARG A 533 0.31 46.89 -24.11
N GLU A 534 1.39 46.16 -24.41
CA GLU A 534 2.64 46.76 -24.86
C GLU A 534 2.52 47.41 -26.25
N ALA A 535 1.68 46.87 -27.14
CA ALA A 535 1.34 47.51 -28.41
C ALA A 535 0.55 48.81 -28.19
N ASP A 536 -0.49 48.78 -27.36
CA ASP A 536 -1.27 49.98 -26.98
C ASP A 536 -0.37 51.07 -26.40
N ILE A 537 0.55 50.70 -25.48
CA ILE A 537 1.49 51.64 -24.88
C ILE A 537 2.44 52.25 -25.92
N ARG A 538 2.90 51.46 -26.90
CA ARG A 538 3.74 51.96 -27.99
C ARG A 538 2.97 52.94 -28.87
N GLU A 539 1.73 52.63 -29.23
CA GLU A 539 0.88 53.51 -30.02
C GLU A 539 0.57 54.82 -29.29
N LEU A 540 0.20 54.74 -27.99
CA LEU A 540 -0.03 55.92 -27.16
C LEU A 540 1.23 56.77 -27.02
N LYS A 541 2.41 56.18 -26.89
CA LYS A 541 3.68 56.91 -26.88
C LYS A 541 3.94 57.63 -28.21
N MET A 542 3.63 57.00 -29.35
CA MET A 542 3.76 57.63 -30.67
C MET A 542 2.78 58.79 -30.84
N SER A 543 1.52 58.58 -30.47
CA SER A 543 0.48 59.61 -30.48
C SER A 543 0.85 60.80 -29.57
N LEU A 544 1.37 60.52 -28.37
CA LEU A 544 1.83 61.56 -27.45
C LEU A 544 2.99 62.38 -28.05
N ARG A 545 3.96 61.74 -28.70
CA ARG A 545 5.06 62.44 -29.39
C ARG A 545 4.55 63.33 -30.52
N SER A 546 3.65 62.81 -31.36
CA SER A 546 3.01 63.62 -32.42
C SER A 546 2.29 64.83 -31.84
N LYS A 547 1.57 64.67 -30.72
CA LYS A 547 0.90 65.78 -30.04
C LYS A 547 1.87 66.78 -29.40
N GLN A 548 3.01 66.32 -28.90
CA GLN A 548 4.09 67.21 -28.42
C GLN A 548 4.71 68.03 -29.56
N GLU A 549 4.90 67.43 -30.73
CA GLU A 549 5.38 68.13 -31.93
C GLU A 549 4.37 69.17 -32.42
N GLU A 550 3.09 68.80 -32.55
CA GLU A 550 2.00 69.74 -32.89
C GLU A 550 1.93 70.93 -31.92
N LEU A 551 2.05 70.66 -30.61
CA LEU A 551 2.05 71.71 -29.58
C LEU A 551 3.28 72.61 -29.71
N GLY A 552 4.45 72.04 -29.99
CA GLY A 552 5.67 72.79 -30.29
C GLY A 552 5.51 73.73 -31.48
N GLU A 553 4.90 73.26 -32.58
CA GLU A 553 4.59 74.11 -33.75
C GLU A 553 3.63 75.24 -33.42
N LEU A 554 2.55 74.94 -32.68
CA LEU A 554 1.56 75.93 -32.25
C LEU A 554 2.19 76.99 -31.34
N GLN A 555 3.09 76.58 -30.43
CA GLN A 555 3.82 77.50 -29.56
C GLN A 555 4.71 78.44 -30.39
N VAL A 556 5.44 77.94 -31.39
CA VAL A 556 6.25 78.79 -32.29
C VAL A 556 5.36 79.77 -33.08
N ARG A 557 4.20 79.30 -33.58
CA ARG A 557 3.24 80.18 -34.28
C ARG A 557 2.69 81.27 -33.37
N LYS A 558 2.36 80.93 -32.12
CA LYS A 558 1.92 81.87 -31.10
C LYS A 558 3.01 82.92 -30.83
N ASP A 559 4.24 82.49 -30.55
CA ASP A 559 5.36 83.40 -30.29
C ASP A 559 5.64 84.35 -31.48
N LEU A 560 5.49 83.85 -32.71
CA LEU A 560 5.63 84.67 -33.92
C LEU A 560 4.50 85.70 -34.06
N ALA A 561 3.25 85.30 -33.79
CA ALA A 561 2.09 86.19 -33.81
C ALA A 561 2.19 87.26 -32.72
N GLU A 562 2.61 86.90 -31.51
CA GLU A 562 2.85 87.84 -30.41
C GLU A 562 3.96 88.84 -30.76
N LYS A 563 5.07 88.39 -31.37
CA LYS A 563 6.13 89.28 -31.88
C LYS A 563 5.63 90.23 -32.97
N ARG A 564 4.83 89.74 -33.92
CA ARG A 564 4.22 90.58 -34.97
C ARG A 564 3.30 91.64 -34.37
N LEU A 565 2.47 91.26 -33.41
CA LEU A 565 1.56 92.16 -32.72
C LEU A 565 2.30 93.21 -31.89
N ALA A 566 3.39 92.82 -31.21
CA ALA A 566 4.26 93.75 -30.49
C ALA A 566 4.95 94.75 -31.44
N ASN A 567 5.43 94.29 -32.60
CA ASN A 567 6.01 95.17 -33.62
C ASN A 567 4.96 96.13 -34.20
N GLN A 568 3.78 95.63 -34.57
CA GLN A 568 2.68 96.44 -35.06
C GLN A 568 2.26 97.49 -34.03
N SER A 569 2.10 97.10 -32.76
CA SER A 569 1.79 98.04 -31.67
C SER A 569 2.86 99.12 -31.51
N ARG A 570 4.14 98.77 -31.71
CA ARG A 570 5.24 99.75 -31.69
C ARG A 570 5.18 100.70 -32.88
N GLU A 571 4.89 100.20 -34.08
CA GLU A 571 4.70 101.02 -35.29
C GLU A 571 3.48 101.95 -35.16
N ASP A 572 2.35 101.43 -34.68
CA ASP A 572 1.14 102.21 -34.42
C ASP A 572 1.41 103.33 -33.40
N LYS A 573 2.15 103.04 -32.32
CA LYS A 573 2.59 104.07 -31.36
C LYS A 573 3.46 105.14 -32.01
N MET A 574 4.44 104.76 -32.83
CA MET A 574 5.26 105.74 -33.55
C MET A 574 4.43 106.57 -34.55
N ALA A 575 3.44 105.95 -35.20
CA ALA A 575 2.52 106.64 -36.11
C ALA A 575 1.63 107.64 -35.36
N ILE A 576 1.10 107.26 -34.19
CA ILE A 576 0.34 108.14 -33.30
C ILE A 576 1.22 109.30 -32.85
N GLU A 577 2.42 109.05 -32.31
CA GLU A 577 3.37 110.11 -31.91
C GLU A 577 3.69 111.07 -33.07
N LYS A 578 3.83 110.55 -34.30
CA LYS A 578 4.05 111.37 -35.50
C LYS A 578 2.83 112.20 -35.87
N LEU A 579 1.62 111.66 -35.72
CA LEU A 579 0.37 112.40 -35.95
C LEU A 579 0.15 113.46 -34.87
N GLU A 580 0.45 113.15 -33.61
CA GLU A 580 0.41 114.10 -32.48
C GLU A 580 1.37 115.26 -32.72
N ARG A 581 2.63 115.00 -33.10
CA ARG A 581 3.58 116.07 -33.47
C ARG A 581 3.08 116.95 -34.61
N LYS A 582 2.52 116.35 -35.67
CA LYS A 582 1.92 117.12 -36.78
C LYS A 582 0.71 117.94 -36.34
N LEU A 583 -0.08 117.42 -35.41
CA LEU A 583 -1.24 118.11 -34.84
C LEU A 583 -0.79 119.29 -33.97
N GLU A 584 0.23 119.12 -33.14
CA GLU A 584 0.87 120.20 -32.38
C GLU A 584 1.49 121.27 -33.31
N GLU A 585 2.16 120.87 -34.39
CA GLU A 585 2.69 121.78 -35.40
C GLU A 585 1.57 122.57 -36.11
N ALA A 586 0.48 121.91 -36.49
CA ALA A 586 -0.68 122.57 -37.08
C ALA A 586 -1.38 123.52 -36.09
N GLN A 587 -1.44 123.16 -34.81
CA GLN A 587 -1.99 124.01 -33.74
C GLN A 587 -1.11 125.22 -33.43
N LYS A 588 0.22 125.14 -33.59
CA LYS A 588 1.15 126.28 -33.44
C LYS A 588 1.16 127.23 -34.65
N GLN A 589 0.59 126.83 -35.79
CA GLN A 589 0.47 127.65 -37.00
C GLN A 589 -0.88 128.38 -37.10
N MET A 590 -1.84 128.07 -36.21
CA MET A 590 -2.98 128.93 -35.89
C MET A 590 -2.57 129.90 -34.77
#